data_AF-A0A5J6SQU6-F1
#
_entry.id   AF-A0A5J6SQU6-F1
#
_cell.length_a   1.000
_cell.length_b   1.000
_cell.length_c   1.000
_cell.angle_alpha   90.00
_cell.angle_beta   90.00
_cell.angle_gamma   90.00
#
_symmetry.space_group_name_H-M   'P 1'
#
loop_
_entity.id
_entity.type
_entity.pdbx_description
1 polymer ?
#
loop_
_entity_poly.entity_id
_entity_poly.type
_entity_poly.pdbx_seq_one_letter_code
_entity_poly.pdbx_strand_id
1 'polypeptide(L)' 'MENFFGILKTELLYLQEFDSIEHFLTELDDYIGYYNEKRIKTKLKDMSPVA' A
#
# COMPACT_ATOMS: atom_id res chain seq x y z
N MET A 1 15.15 -2.83 -5.59
CA MET A 1 13.77 -2.32 -5.70
C MET A 1 12.86 -3.31 -5.01
N GLU A 2 12.15 -2.92 -3.96
CA GLU A 2 11.08 -3.74 -3.42
C GLU A 2 9.91 -3.75 -4.42
N ASN A 3 9.50 -4.93 -4.85
CA ASN A 3 8.36 -5.13 -5.74
C ASN A 3 7.05 -4.93 -4.95
N PHE A 4 6.08 -4.22 -5.52
CA PHE A 4 4.76 -4.00 -4.92
C PHE A 4 4.15 -5.31 -4.38
N PHE A 5 4.22 -6.39 -5.16
CA PHE A 5 3.69 -7.69 -4.75
C PHE A 5 4.46 -8.35 -3.59
N GLY A 6 5.73 -8.01 -3.40
CA GLY A 6 6.50 -8.46 -2.24
C GLY A 6 5.98 -7.79 -0.97
N ILE A 7 5.82 -6.46 -1.02
CA ILE A 7 5.32 -5.66 0.10
C ILE A 7 3.87 -6.01 0.44
N LEU A 8 3.00 -6.12 -0.57
CA LEU A 8 1.60 -6.52 -0.39
C LEU A 8 1.46 -7.86 0.35
N LYS A 9 2.31 -8.83 0.03
CA LYS A 9 2.29 -10.12 0.71
C LYS A 9 2.67 -10.00 2.18
N THR A 10 3.74 -9.28 2.48
CA THR A 10 4.27 -9.16 3.84
C THR A 10 3.48 -8.21 4.73
N GLU A 11 2.84 -7.19 4.15
CA GLU A 11 2.12 -6.14 4.91
C GLU A 11 0.60 -6.34 4.94
N LEU A 12 0.03 -7.16 4.05
CA LEU A 12 -1.41 -7.42 4.02
C LEU A 12 -1.70 -8.92 4.08
N LEU A 13 -1.20 -9.70 3.12
CA LEU A 13 -1.62 -11.08 2.93
C LEU A 13 -1.20 -12.03 4.07
N TYR A 14 -0.04 -11.80 4.68
CA TYR A 14 0.49 -12.68 5.73
C TYR A 14 0.24 -12.18 7.16
N LEU A 15 -0.32 -10.98 7.33
CA LEU A 15 -0.55 -10.40 8.66
C LEU A 15 -1.96 -10.63 9.21
N GLN A 16 -2.89 -11.08 8.36
CA GLN A 16 -4.27 -11.33 8.75
C GLN A 16 -4.86 -12.50 7.95
N GLU A 17 -5.89 -13.11 8.52
CA GLU A 17 -6.75 -14.06 7.82
C GLU A 17 -7.97 -13.32 7.27
N PHE A 18 -8.49 -13.79 6.13
CA PHE A 18 -9.66 -13.19 5.48
C PHE A 18 -10.82 -14.17 5.53
N ASP A 19 -11.95 -13.71 6.07
CA ASP A 19 -13.16 -14.52 6.19
C ASP A 19 -13.83 -14.80 4.84
N SER A 20 -13.62 -13.92 3.84
CA SER A 20 -14.16 -14.09 2.50
C SER A 20 -13.33 -13.35 1.44
N ILE A 21 -13.62 -13.63 0.17
CA ILE A 21 -13.01 -12.91 -0.96
C ILE A 21 -13.42 -11.43 -0.96
N GLU A 22 -14.66 -11.13 -0.60
CA GLU A 22 -15.17 -9.75 -0.50
C GLU A 22 -14.44 -8.97 0.60
N HIS A 23 -14.17 -9.60 1.75
CA HIS A 23 -13.36 -9.01 2.81
C HIS A 23 -11.94 -8.72 2.31
N PHE A 24 -11.30 -9.70 1.64
CA PHE A 24 -9.98 -9.49 1.04
C PHE A 24 -9.96 -8.35 0.02
N LEU A 25 -10.95 -8.24 -0.86
CA LEU A 25 -11.01 -7.18 -1.87
C LEU A 25 -11.17 -5.78 -1.24
N THR A 26 -11.93 -5.68 -0.14
CA THR A 26 -12.10 -4.43 0.62
C THR A 26 -10.76 -4.00 1.23
N GLU A 27 -10.10 -4.92 1.94
CA GLU A 27 -8.78 -4.68 2.55
C GLU A 27 -7.70 -4.35 1.50
N LEU A 28 -7.78 -4.98 0.33
CA LEU A 28 -6.87 -4.71 -0.79
C LEU A 28 -7.05 -3.30 -1.36
N ASP A 29 -8.30 -2.84 -1.54
CA ASP A 29 -8.57 -1.50 -2.08
C ASP A 29 -8.09 -0.42 -1.10
N ASP A 30 -8.37 -0.59 0.20
CA ASP A 30 -7.89 0.29 1.27
C ASP A 30 -6.36 0.32 1.32
N TYR A 31 -5.72 -0.85 1.24
CA TYR A 31 -4.27 -0.95 1.22
C TYR A 31 -3.65 -0.27 -0.01
N ILE A 32 -4.25 -0.43 -1.20
CA ILE A 32 -3.78 0.24 -2.43
C ILE A 32 -3.92 1.76 -2.28
N GLY A 33 -5.03 2.24 -1.71
CA GLY A 33 -5.25 3.65 -1.39
C GLY A 33 -4.15 4.19 -0.48
N TYR A 34 -3.92 3.52 0.66
CA TYR A 34 -2.86 3.86 1.61
C TYR A 34 -1.46 3.83 0.97
N TYR A 35 -1.14 2.77 0.22
CA TYR A 35 0.16 2.59 -0.43
C TYR A 35 0.44 3.73 -1.45
N ASN A 36 -0.57 4.09 -2.24
CA ASN A 36 -0.47 5.17 -3.21
C ASN A 36 -0.30 6.54 -2.55
N GLU A 37 -1.08 6.83 -1.49
CA GLU A 37 -0.90 8.06 -0.73
C GLU A 37 0.50 8.16 -0.11
N LYS A 38 0.98 7.07 0.49
CA LYS A 38 2.31 7.00 1.11
C LYS A 38 3.38 7.24 0.06
N ARG A 39 3.30 6.61 -1.12
CA ARG A 39 4.27 6.80 -2.21
C ARG A 39 4.23 8.20 -2.84
N ILE A 40 3.04 8.78 -3.04
CA ILE A 40 2.90 10.15 -3.54
C ILE A 40 3.50 11.14 -2.53
N LYS A 41 3.22 10.95 -1.23
CA LYS A 41 3.78 11.77 -0.15
C LYS A 41 5.30 11.59 0.00
N THR A 42 5.84 10.39 -0.19
CA THR A 42 7.30 10.17 -0.17
C THR A 42 7.98 10.82 -1.37
N LYS A 43 7.43 10.72 -2.59
CA LYS A 43 7.98 11.40 -3.78
C LYS A 43 7.87 12.93 -3.69
N LEU A 44 6.81 13.46 -3.08
CA LEU A 44 6.63 14.90 -2.88
C LEU A 44 7.52 15.46 -1.77
N LYS A 45 7.84 14.69 -0.72
CA LYS A 45 8.76 15.14 0.34
C LYS A 45 10.22 15.26 -0.12
N ASP A 46 10.60 14.58 -1.20
CA ASP A 46 11.93 14.75 -1.83
C ASP A 46 11.96 15.90 -2.85
N MET A 47 10.82 16.53 -3.13
CA MET A 47 10.77 17.79 -3.86
C MET A 47 10.64 18.91 -2.83
N SER A 48 11.78 19.38 -2.32
CA SER A 48 11.86 20.69 -1.67
C SER A 48 11.14 21.70 -2.55
N PRO A 49 10.28 22.58 -1.99
CA PRO A 49 9.65 23.61 -2.80
C PRO A 49 10.78 24.45 -3.40
N VAL A 50 10.92 24.39 -4.71
CA VAL A 50 11.78 25.31 -5.43
C VAL A 50 11.14 26.69 -5.23
N ALA A 51 11.88 27.57 -4.57
CA ALA A 51 11.52 28.97 -4.38
C ALA A 51 11.31 29.69 -5.71
#